data_AF-A0A4S5BCV1-F1
#
_entry.id   AF-A0A4S5BCV1-F1
#
_cell.length_a   1.000
_cell.length_b   1.000
_cell.length_c   1.000
_cell.angle_alpha   90.00
_cell.angle_beta   90.00
_cell.angle_gamma   90.00
#
_symmetry.space_group_name_H-M   'P 1'
#
loop_
_entity.id
_entity.type
_entity.pdbx_description
1 polymer ?
#
loop_
_entity_poly.entity_id
_entity_poly.type
_entity_poly.pdbx_seq_one_letter_code
_entity_poly.pdbx_strand_id
1 'polypeptide(L)'
;MGKHDVEITPAERAEVLEAARTLAKEFAVAGPSADAENRFPTELVPLYKDSGLPSIAIPKKYGGLGADIATTAEVSRELAKGDPAIA
;
A
#
# COMPACT_ATOMS: atom_id res chain seq x y z
N MET A 1 -10.42 25.44 -9.77
CA MET A 1 -9.70 24.16 -9.66
C MET A 1 -9.32 23.99 -8.20
N GLY A 2 -9.96 23.06 -7.49
CA GLY A 2 -9.60 22.76 -6.10
C GLY A 2 -8.17 22.22 -6.07
N LYS A 3 -7.41 22.48 -5.00
CA LYS A 3 -6.00 22.08 -4.93
C LYS A 3 -5.79 20.56 -4.89
N HIS A 4 -6.86 19.77 -4.72
CA HIS A 4 -6.88 18.31 -4.78
C HIS A 4 -8.25 17.83 -5.30
N ASP A 5 -8.27 17.16 -6.45
CA ASP A 5 -9.44 16.45 -6.95
C ASP A 5 -9.27 14.96 -6.58
N VAL A 6 -10.19 14.41 -5.77
CA VAL A 6 -10.16 12.99 -5.38
C VAL A 6 -10.82 12.18 -6.49
N GLU A 7 -10.05 11.31 -7.16
CA GLU A 7 -10.50 10.55 -8.34
C GLU A 7 -10.86 9.09 -8.00
N ILE A 8 -10.36 8.58 -6.87
CA ILE A 8 -10.63 7.21 -6.44
C ILE A 8 -12.10 7.05 -6.05
N THR A 9 -12.74 6.00 -6.57
CA THR A 9 -14.12 5.66 -6.24
C THR A 9 -14.20 4.87 -4.94
N PRO A 10 -15.36 4.80 -4.27
CA PRO A 10 -15.53 3.97 -3.08
C PRO A 10 -15.22 2.48 -3.30
N ALA A 11 -15.51 1.95 -4.50
CA ALA A 11 -15.23 0.57 -4.87
C ALA A 11 -13.71 0.32 -5.01
N GLU A 12 -13.01 1.16 -5.79
CA GLU A 12 -11.55 1.11 -5.90
C GLU A 12 -10.88 1.29 -4.54
N ARG A 13 -11.40 2.20 -3.69
CA ARG A 13 -10.91 2.38 -2.31
C ARG A 13 -11.06 1.11 -1.48
N ALA A 14 -12.18 0.38 -1.61
CA ALA A 14 -12.36 -0.89 -0.91
C ALA A 14 -11.37 -1.95 -1.39
N GLU A 15 -11.13 -2.03 -2.71
CA GLU A 15 -10.18 -2.95 -3.33
C GLU A 15 -8.74 -2.70 -2.87
N VAL A 16 -8.27 -1.45 -2.86
CA VAL A 16 -6.91 -1.14 -2.37
C VAL A 16 -6.73 -1.46 -0.88
N LEU A 17 -7.77 -1.27 -0.07
CA LEU A 17 -7.72 -1.62 1.35
C LEU A 17 -7.68 -3.13 1.56
N GLU A 18 -8.38 -3.92 0.75
CA GLU A 18 -8.27 -5.39 0.77
C GLU A 18 -6.90 -5.87 0.27
N ALA A 19 -6.36 -5.25 -0.77
CA ALA A 19 -5.01 -5.54 -1.24
C ALA A 19 -3.96 -5.26 -0.15
N ALA A 20 -4.07 -4.13 0.55
CA ALA A 20 -3.23 -3.80 1.69
C ALA A 20 -3.35 -4.82 2.84
N ARG A 21 -4.57 -5.22 3.22
CA ARG A 21 -4.80 -6.27 4.23
C ARG A 21 -4.20 -7.61 3.83
N THR A 22 -4.22 -7.94 2.53
CA THR A 22 -3.67 -9.19 2.01
C THR A 22 -2.16 -9.15 2.08
N LEU A 23 -1.53 -8.07 1.60
CA LEU A 23 -0.08 -7.92 1.61
C LEU A 23 0.49 -7.79 3.03
N ALA A 24 -0.25 -7.21 3.97
CA ALA A 24 0.12 -7.17 5.38
C ALA A 24 0.37 -8.56 5.97
N LYS A 25 -0.30 -9.61 5.47
CA LYS A 25 -0.05 -10.99 5.92
C LYS A 25 1.34 -11.46 5.51
N GLU A 26 1.79 -11.10 4.32
CA GLU A 26 3.15 -11.41 3.82
C GLU A 26 4.20 -10.64 4.62
N PHE A 27 3.91 -9.38 4.98
CA PHE A 27 4.79 -8.57 5.81
C PHE A 27 4.97 -9.20 7.20
N ALA A 28 3.88 -9.69 7.80
CA ALA A 28 3.93 -10.38 9.09
C ALA A 28 4.76 -11.69 9.05
N VAL A 29 4.80 -12.37 7.90
CA VAL A 29 5.61 -13.58 7.72
C VAL A 29 7.09 -13.25 7.59
N ALA A 30 7.44 -12.23 6.80
CA ALA A 30 8.84 -11.86 6.54
C ALA A 30 9.49 -11.06 7.68
N GLY A 31 8.71 -10.18 8.33
CA GLY A 31 9.14 -9.19 9.33
C GLY A 31 10.07 -9.73 10.41
N PRO A 32 9.71 -10.80 11.14
CA PRO A 32 10.55 -11.33 12.23
C PRO A 32 11.96 -11.74 11.79
N SER A 33 12.09 -12.37 10.62
CA SER A 33 13.40 -12.76 10.08
C SER A 33 14.18 -11.55 9.58
N ALA A 34 13.50 -10.61 8.93
CA ALA A 34 14.13 -9.42 8.37
C ALA A 34 14.69 -8.51 9.48
N ASP A 35 13.95 -8.34 10.58
CA ASP A 35 14.37 -7.60 11.77
C ASP A 35 15.57 -8.26 12.45
N ALA A 36 15.50 -9.56 12.73
CA ALA A 36 16.58 -10.30 13.38
C ALA A 36 17.90 -10.29 12.57
N GLU A 37 17.78 -10.31 11.24
CA GLU A 37 18.93 -10.30 10.32
C GLU A 37 19.36 -8.88 9.92
N ASN A 38 18.63 -7.83 10.36
CA ASN A 38 18.83 -6.44 9.97
C ASN A 38 18.94 -6.28 8.44
N ARG A 39 18.00 -6.89 7.71
CA ARG A 39 17.97 -6.89 6.24
C ARG A 39 16.69 -6.27 5.70
N PHE A 40 16.76 -5.82 4.46
CA PHE A 40 15.57 -5.42 3.70
C PHE A 40 14.92 -6.64 3.03
N PRO A 41 13.62 -6.89 3.21
CA PRO A 41 12.92 -8.04 2.62
C PRO A 41 12.61 -7.83 1.14
N THR A 42 13.64 -7.94 0.29
CA THR A 42 13.54 -7.76 -1.17
C THR A 42 12.52 -8.66 -1.86
N GLU A 43 12.22 -9.82 -1.28
CA GLU A 43 11.21 -10.77 -1.72
C GLU A 43 9.79 -10.16 -1.76
N LEU A 44 9.53 -9.12 -0.97
CA LEU A 44 8.23 -8.43 -0.93
C LEU A 44 8.09 -7.37 -2.02
N VAL A 45 9.18 -6.92 -2.65
CA VAL A 45 9.15 -5.84 -3.65
C VAL A 45 8.27 -6.19 -4.86
N PRO A 46 8.37 -7.39 -5.47
CA PRO A 46 7.48 -7.78 -6.56
C PRO A 46 6.01 -7.82 -6.11
N LEU A 47 5.73 -8.33 -4.91
CA LEU A 47 4.37 -8.40 -4.37
C LEU A 47 3.76 -7.01 -4.16
N TYR A 48 4.56 -6.08 -3.62
CA TYR A 48 4.12 -4.69 -3.46
C TYR A 48 3.89 -4.01 -4.81
N LYS A 49 4.77 -4.22 -5.79
CA LYS A 49 4.58 -3.71 -7.16
C LYS A 49 3.29 -4.25 -7.79
N ASP A 50 3.09 -5.57 -7.74
CA ASP A 50 1.96 -6.24 -8.38
C ASP A 50 0.62 -5.95 -7.69
N SER A 51 0.65 -5.52 -6.42
CA SER A 51 -0.55 -5.08 -5.69
C SER A 51 -1.18 -3.79 -6.23
N GLY A 52 -0.46 -3.00 -7.03
CA GLY A 52 -0.92 -1.70 -7.51
C GLY A 52 -0.95 -0.58 -6.45
N LEU A 53 -0.65 -0.90 -5.19
CA LEU A 53 -0.58 0.06 -4.08
C LEU A 53 0.43 1.21 -4.27
N PRO A 54 1.60 1.05 -4.92
CA PRO A 54 2.55 2.14 -5.11
C PRO A 54 2.00 3.33 -5.92
N SER A 55 0.99 3.08 -6.76
CA SER A 55 0.45 4.08 -7.70
C SER A 55 -0.86 4.72 -7.25
N ILE A 56 -1.39 4.41 -6.07
CA ILE A 56 -2.75 4.82 -5.68
C ILE A 56 -2.92 6.34 -5.62
N ALA A 57 -1.90 7.08 -5.19
CA ALA A 57 -1.93 8.54 -5.11
C ALA A 57 -1.65 9.25 -6.45
N ILE A 58 -1.24 8.49 -7.49
CA ILE A 58 -0.97 9.05 -8.82
C ILE A 58 -2.32 9.32 -9.52
N PRO A 59 -2.53 10.51 -10.13
CA PRO A 59 -3.75 10.80 -10.90
C PRO A 59 -4.07 9.76 -11.97
N LYS A 60 -5.36 9.56 -12.29
CA LYS A 60 -5.77 8.51 -13.26
C LYS A 60 -5.20 8.75 -14.66
N LYS A 61 -5.05 10.02 -15.06
CA LYS A 61 -4.43 10.38 -16.35
C LYS A 61 -2.98 9.91 -16.53
N TYR A 62 -2.30 9.52 -15.44
CA TYR A 62 -0.94 8.97 -15.46
C TYR A 62 -0.91 7.47 -15.07
N GLY A 63 -2.07 6.81 -14.98
CA GLY A 63 -2.17 5.37 -14.73
C GLY A 63 -2.30 4.97 -13.26
N GLY A 64 -2.54 5.90 -12.33
CA GLY A 64 -2.87 5.59 -10.93
C GLY A 64 -4.37 5.61 -10.63
N LEU A 65 -4.73 5.80 -9.36
CA LEU A 65 -6.13 5.86 -8.89
C LEU A 65 -6.58 7.25 -8.41
N GLY A 66 -5.67 8.21 -8.27
CA GLY A 66 -5.93 9.56 -7.76
C GLY A 66 -6.54 9.56 -6.36
N ALA A 67 -6.00 8.71 -5.47
CA ALA A 67 -6.36 8.65 -4.07
C ALA A 67 -5.91 9.89 -3.30
N ASP A 68 -6.67 10.25 -2.27
CA ASP A 68 -6.32 11.33 -1.35
C ASP A 68 -5.34 10.86 -0.26
N ILE A 69 -4.88 11.81 0.55
CA ILE A 69 -3.95 11.52 1.64
C ILE A 69 -4.59 10.66 2.72
N ALA A 70 -5.90 10.81 2.97
CA ALA A 70 -6.61 10.02 3.96
C ALA A 70 -6.65 8.53 3.56
N THR A 71 -6.99 8.24 2.29
CA THR A 71 -6.96 6.88 1.76
C THR A 71 -5.56 6.29 1.74
N THR A 72 -4.55 7.08 1.35
CA THR A 72 -3.15 6.62 1.32
C THR A 72 -2.63 6.30 2.72
N ALA A 73 -2.92 7.14 3.71
CA ALA A 73 -2.57 6.91 5.10
C ALA A 73 -3.27 5.66 5.67
N GLU A 74 -4.52 5.42 5.26
CA GLU A 74 -5.25 4.24 5.66
C GLU A 74 -4.67 2.94 5.07
N VAL A 75 -4.25 2.96 3.80
CA VAL A 75 -3.51 1.85 3.19
C VAL A 75 -2.22 1.56 3.96
N SER A 76 -1.41 2.58 4.27
CA SER A 76 -0.19 2.42 5.08
C SER A 76 -0.51 1.85 6.47
N ARG A 77 -1.58 2.31 7.12
CA ARG A 77 -2.06 1.74 8.40
C ARG A 77 -2.39 0.25 8.29
N GLU A 78 -3.06 -0.17 7.22
CA GLU A 78 -3.37 -1.60 7.03
C GLU A 78 -2.11 -2.44 6.77
N LEU A 79 -1.15 -1.94 5.98
CA LEU A 79 0.15 -2.59 5.77
C LEU A 79 0.94 -2.73 7.08
N ALA A 80 0.98 -1.67 7.89
CA ALA A 80 1.72 -1.61 9.15
C ALA A 80 1.20 -2.58 10.23
N LYS A 81 -0.02 -3.12 10.07
CA LYS A 81 -0.52 -4.22 10.93
C LYS A 81 0.25 -5.52 10.71
N GLY A 82 0.86 -5.68 9.54
CA GLY A 82 1.75 -6.79 9.22
C GLY A 82 3.12 -6.57 9.82
N ASP A 83 3.77 -5.49 9.39
CA ASP A 83 5.04 -5.03 9.93
C ASP A 83 5.20 -3.52 9.66
N PRO A 84 5.43 -2.68 10.70
CA PRO A 84 5.52 -1.23 10.55
C PRO A 84 6.88 -0.74 10.02
N ALA A 85 7.93 -1.56 10.03
CA ALA A 85 9.22 -1.20 9.43
C ALA A 85 9.23 -1.44 7.91
N ILE A 86 8.38 -2.35 7.43
CA ILE A 86 8.19 -2.63 5.99
C ILE A 86 7.17 -1.69 5.33
N ALA A 87 6.12 -1.29 6.05
CA ALA A 87 5.00 -0.47 5.56
C ALA A 87 5.35 1.00 5.26
#